data_AF-A0A662RS95-F1
#
_entry.id   AF-A0A662RS95-F1
#
_cell.length_a   1.000
_cell.length_b   1.000
_cell.length_c   1.000
_cell.angle_alpha   90.00
_cell.angle_beta   90.00
_cell.angle_gamma   90.00
#
_symmetry.space_group_name_H-M   'P 1'
#
loop_
_entity.id
_entity.type
_entity.pdbx_description
1 polymer ?
#
loop_
_entity_poly.entity_id
_entity_poly.type
_entity_poly.pdbx_seq_one_letter_code
_entity_poly.pdbx_strand_id
1 'polypeptide(L)'
;VEIDKRYSRGTHESYIADRKRFVGNENLLIPFLVLRKIFFGAGGFVAEKDGIKYVLSPKAMVSRRVLTESPSQWPILSTRDEPLSTKDKYRVHITSGEGVRSEVTRLLNNALTSYVIDAIESEKLTHVEEIWNPLQTFKDISMNTEGDWVIKLMNGRTESAIDYLNHYYLSVIEELFEERETSYWDEYVLDTFKRLTDKFSQGLLEDMYVVRRLEWVLKLWVIEHEIDDFEYDYIPKGKFDYRSMYLMDERIEKEIAASFDFTNLCDYDLYEHIADRIGVERILTEEDLGEALLFPPKNSRAELRVKLASEFENAALSWNKITITKEPKIKIDMSRPTGEEYSRLFERYPELARMPSAVVVFLRERRRGESTRQVLVRLLAEEEDIRGWEEEISREIRNRIVRNPYLDYLMYSNNKTYRFDQLDGWDEDSIAKKVEEIKAEERKGGKEEE
;
A
#
# COMPACT_ATOMS: atom_id res chain seq x y z
N VAL A 1 7.71 6.87 -17.58
CA VAL A 1 7.67 6.72 -16.11
C VAL A 1 8.82 5.85 -15.61
N GLU A 2 9.15 4.75 -16.30
CA GLU A 2 10.32 3.90 -15.99
C GLU A 2 11.66 4.55 -16.35
N ILE A 3 11.71 5.20 -17.52
CA ILE A 3 12.93 5.89 -18.03
C ILE A 3 13.41 6.99 -17.07
N ASP A 4 12.48 7.76 -16.51
CA ASP A 4 12.76 8.85 -15.59
C ASP A 4 12.44 8.44 -14.16
N LYS A 5 13.51 8.21 -13.41
CA LYS A 5 13.54 7.84 -11.99
C LYS A 5 12.63 8.70 -11.09
N ARG A 6 12.32 9.95 -11.47
CA ARG A 6 11.46 10.87 -10.69
C ARG A 6 10.00 10.43 -10.66
N TYR A 7 9.53 9.73 -11.69
CA TYR A 7 8.14 9.29 -11.79
C TYR A 7 7.93 7.86 -11.31
N SER A 8 8.99 7.19 -10.83
CA SER A 8 8.90 5.84 -10.28
C SER A 8 7.79 5.71 -9.24
N ARG A 9 7.09 4.58 -9.32
CA ARG A 9 6.11 4.12 -8.35
C ARG A 9 6.63 2.80 -7.77
N GLY A 10 6.20 2.45 -6.56
CA GLY A 10 6.62 1.21 -5.91
C GLY A 10 5.41 0.40 -5.50
N THR A 11 5.55 -0.91 -5.54
CA THR A 11 4.66 -1.84 -4.85
C THR A 11 5.24 -2.04 -3.46
N HIS A 12 4.46 -1.81 -2.42
CA HIS A 12 4.92 -2.03 -1.06
C HIS A 12 4.49 -3.41 -0.59
N GLU A 13 5.38 -4.10 0.09
CA GLU A 13 5.07 -5.36 0.76
C GLU A 13 4.97 -5.11 2.26
N SER A 14 4.07 -5.82 2.94
CA SER A 14 3.89 -5.71 4.38
C SER A 14 3.79 -7.10 4.98
N TYR A 15 4.76 -7.43 5.83
CA TYR A 15 4.82 -8.69 6.57
C TYR A 15 4.67 -8.38 8.06
N ILE A 16 4.01 -9.27 8.79
CA ILE A 16 3.87 -9.17 10.24
C ILE A 16 4.94 -10.05 10.85
N ALA A 17 5.67 -9.49 11.82
CA ALA A 17 6.66 -10.20 12.62
C ALA A 17 6.42 -9.93 14.11
N ASP A 18 6.90 -10.82 14.96
CA ASP A 18 7.09 -10.61 16.39
C ASP A 18 8.13 -9.51 16.60
N ARG A 19 7.71 -8.46 17.31
CA ARG A 19 8.55 -7.28 17.52
C ARG A 19 9.83 -7.61 18.25
N LYS A 20 9.78 -8.47 19.27
CA LYS A 20 10.93 -8.74 20.14
C LYS A 20 12.01 -9.54 19.40
N ARG A 21 11.59 -10.39 18.46
CA ARG A 21 12.50 -11.24 17.68
C ARG A 21 13.04 -10.52 16.44
N PHE A 22 12.26 -9.65 15.80
CA PHE A 22 12.67 -9.00 14.56
C PHE A 22 13.41 -7.65 14.73
N VAL A 23 12.92 -6.78 15.62
CA VAL A 23 13.49 -5.42 15.76
C VAL A 23 14.91 -5.50 16.32
N GLY A 24 15.88 -4.89 15.63
CA GLY A 24 17.31 -5.01 15.91
C GLY A 24 18.04 -6.06 15.06
N ASN A 25 17.30 -6.92 14.35
CA ASN A 25 17.83 -7.95 13.46
C ASN A 25 17.53 -7.67 11.98
N GLU A 26 17.16 -6.43 11.64
CA GLU A 26 16.82 -6.02 10.26
C GLU A 26 17.98 -6.25 9.29
N ASN A 27 19.23 -6.18 9.79
CA ASN A 27 20.44 -6.42 9.01
C ASN A 27 20.51 -7.84 8.42
N LEU A 28 19.85 -8.83 9.02
CA LEU A 28 19.80 -10.20 8.51
C LEU A 28 18.94 -10.31 7.25
N LEU A 29 17.93 -9.44 7.12
CA LEU A 29 17.03 -9.38 5.97
C LEU A 29 17.60 -8.56 4.81
N ILE A 30 18.45 -7.56 5.08
CA ILE A 30 18.95 -6.62 4.07
C ILE A 30 19.61 -7.32 2.86
N PRO A 31 20.59 -8.24 3.04
CA PRO A 31 21.23 -8.89 1.90
C PRO A 31 20.22 -9.65 1.03
N PHE A 32 19.27 -10.38 1.65
CA PHE A 32 18.19 -11.03 0.91
C PHE A 32 17.38 -10.04 0.07
N LEU A 33 16.97 -8.89 0.62
CA LEU A 33 16.18 -7.90 -0.13
C LEU A 33 16.95 -7.29 -1.30
N VAL A 34 18.28 -7.17 -1.18
CA VAL A 34 19.16 -6.69 -2.25
C VAL A 34 19.25 -7.75 -3.35
N LEU A 35 19.56 -8.99 -2.98
CA LEU A 35 19.86 -10.06 -3.94
C LEU A 35 18.61 -10.70 -4.57
N ARG A 36 17.47 -10.74 -3.86
CA ARG A 36 16.22 -11.34 -4.38
C ARG A 36 15.72 -10.67 -5.66
N LYS A 37 16.19 -9.47 -5.99
CA LYS A 37 15.88 -8.79 -7.26
C LYS A 37 16.40 -9.51 -8.49
N ILE A 38 17.41 -10.36 -8.35
CA ILE A 38 17.85 -11.28 -9.39
C ILE A 38 16.67 -12.13 -9.90
N PHE A 39 15.77 -12.51 -9.01
CA PHE A 39 14.60 -13.34 -9.34
C PHE A 39 13.34 -12.50 -9.53
N PHE A 40 13.11 -11.50 -8.68
CA PHE A 40 11.81 -10.82 -8.54
C PHE A 40 11.83 -9.35 -8.97
N GLY A 41 12.75 -9.02 -9.88
CA GLY A 41 12.72 -7.76 -10.61
C GLY A 41 11.58 -7.74 -11.62
N ALA A 42 10.96 -6.58 -11.83
CA ALA A 42 9.87 -6.45 -12.83
C ALA A 42 10.37 -6.26 -14.27
N GLY A 43 11.64 -5.92 -14.45
CA GLY A 43 12.20 -5.58 -15.75
C GLY A 43 11.70 -4.22 -16.27
N GLY A 44 12.57 -3.47 -16.94
CA GLY A 44 12.15 -2.24 -17.63
C GLY A 44 13.32 -1.35 -18.02
N PHE A 45 13.01 -0.22 -18.64
CA PHE A 45 14.03 0.68 -19.19
C PHE A 45 14.32 1.88 -18.28
N VAL A 46 15.60 2.18 -18.07
CA VAL A 46 16.06 3.35 -17.32
C VAL A 46 17.04 4.18 -18.15
N ALA A 47 16.97 5.51 -18.03
CA ALA A 47 18.00 6.39 -18.58
C ALA A 47 19.17 6.54 -17.61
N GLU A 48 20.37 6.19 -18.09
CA GLU A 48 21.65 6.44 -17.43
C GLU A 48 22.50 7.40 -18.26
N LYS A 49 23.69 7.76 -17.75
CA LYS A 49 24.63 8.65 -18.44
C LYS A 49 25.06 8.13 -19.81
N ASP A 50 25.15 6.81 -19.95
CA ASP A 50 25.65 6.14 -21.15
C ASP A 50 24.53 5.74 -22.13
N GLY A 51 23.29 6.14 -21.84
CA GLY A 51 22.12 5.82 -22.67
C GLY A 51 21.01 5.13 -21.89
N ILE A 52 20.00 4.68 -22.62
CA ILE A 52 18.89 3.89 -22.08
C ILE A 52 19.29 2.42 -22.04
N LYS A 53 18.98 1.75 -20.94
CA LYS A 53 19.25 0.33 -20.77
C LYS A 53 18.04 -0.37 -20.17
N TYR A 54 17.83 -1.62 -20.59
CA TYR A 54 16.99 -2.54 -19.87
C TYR A 54 17.69 -2.97 -18.58
N VAL A 55 16.95 -3.03 -17.47
CA VAL A 55 17.44 -3.42 -16.15
C VAL A 55 16.46 -4.41 -15.53
N LEU A 56 16.95 -5.34 -14.70
CA LEU A 56 16.07 -6.32 -14.05
C LEU A 56 15.10 -5.65 -13.05
N SER A 57 15.49 -4.54 -12.43
CA SER A 57 14.67 -3.83 -11.42
C SER A 57 14.78 -2.31 -11.56
N PRO A 58 13.87 -1.66 -12.29
CA PRO A 58 13.79 -0.20 -12.34
C PRO A 58 13.72 0.44 -10.93
N LYS A 59 13.10 -0.23 -9.96
CA LYS A 59 13.00 0.24 -8.57
C LYS A 59 14.35 0.31 -7.89
N ALA A 60 15.24 -0.65 -8.12
CA ALA A 60 16.59 -0.63 -7.55
C ALA A 60 17.39 0.60 -8.01
N MET A 61 17.17 1.05 -9.24
CA MET A 61 17.84 2.22 -9.82
C MET A 61 17.42 3.56 -9.18
N VAL A 62 16.28 3.59 -8.48
CA VAL A 62 15.69 4.77 -7.83
C VAL A 62 16.04 4.84 -6.34
N SER A 63 16.26 3.70 -5.69
CA SER A 63 16.53 3.64 -4.24
C SER A 63 17.73 4.50 -3.84
N ARG A 64 17.58 5.23 -2.72
CA ARG A 64 18.61 6.15 -2.20
C ARG A 64 19.09 5.80 -0.80
N ARG A 65 18.38 4.91 -0.11
CA ARG A 65 18.72 4.42 1.24
C ARG A 65 18.39 2.94 1.34
N VAL A 66 19.09 2.26 2.23
CA VAL A 66 18.81 0.86 2.57
C VAL A 66 17.66 0.86 3.57
N LEU A 67 17.86 1.49 4.73
CA LEU A 67 16.87 1.70 5.77
C LEU A 67 16.65 3.19 6.05
N THR A 68 15.38 3.60 6.21
CA THR A 68 15.00 4.90 6.78
C THR A 68 13.49 4.92 7.05
N GLU A 69 13.03 5.82 7.93
CA GLU A 69 11.59 6.10 8.09
C GLU A 69 11.05 7.02 6.99
N SER A 70 11.94 7.76 6.32
CA SER A 70 11.56 8.82 5.38
C SER A 70 11.19 8.26 4.01
N PRO A 71 9.90 8.35 3.58
CA PRO A 71 9.49 7.77 2.30
C PRO A 71 10.12 8.49 1.09
N SER A 72 10.46 9.77 1.23
CA SER A 72 11.06 10.58 0.15
C SER A 72 12.48 10.15 -0.24
N GLN A 73 13.12 9.33 0.60
CA GLN A 73 14.44 8.78 0.33
C GLN A 73 14.38 7.39 -0.33
N TRP A 74 13.18 6.86 -0.63
CA TRP A 74 12.99 5.59 -1.32
C TRP A 74 13.84 4.46 -0.71
N PRO A 75 13.63 4.10 0.58
CA PRO A 75 14.35 3.01 1.21
C PRO A 75 14.12 1.67 0.50
N ILE A 76 14.99 0.70 0.77
CA ILE A 76 14.72 -0.71 0.50
C ILE A 76 13.72 -1.23 1.54
N LEU A 77 14.04 -1.02 2.82
CA LEU A 77 13.21 -1.36 3.97
C LEU A 77 12.87 -0.09 4.77
N SER A 78 11.58 0.16 4.99
CA SER A 78 11.12 1.27 5.82
C SER A 78 11.20 0.88 7.29
N THR A 79 11.76 1.76 8.13
CA THR A 79 11.78 1.59 9.58
C THR A 79 10.58 2.24 10.28
N ARG A 80 9.61 2.75 9.52
CA ARG A 80 8.40 3.40 10.04
C ARG A 80 7.59 2.41 10.89
N ASP A 81 7.51 2.67 12.18
CA ASP A 81 6.85 1.79 13.14
C ASP A 81 5.33 2.00 13.18
N GLU A 82 4.64 1.32 12.27
CA GLU A 82 3.18 1.28 12.19
C GLU A 82 2.71 -0.17 12.09
N PRO A 83 2.54 -0.86 13.24
CA PRO A 83 2.20 -2.29 13.24
C PRO A 83 0.80 -2.54 12.68
N LEU A 84 -0.08 -1.53 12.74
CA LEU A 84 -1.49 -1.63 12.34
C LEU A 84 -2.16 -2.85 13.01
N SER A 85 -1.74 -3.21 14.21
CA SER A 85 -2.14 -4.36 15.02
C SER A 85 -1.70 -4.09 16.47
N THR A 86 -1.55 -5.12 17.30
CA THR A 86 -1.07 -5.04 18.67
C THR A 86 0.39 -4.57 18.73
N LYS A 87 0.82 -4.06 19.90
CA LYS A 87 2.16 -3.49 20.09
C LYS A 87 3.28 -4.54 20.11
N ASP A 88 2.98 -5.80 20.40
CA ASP A 88 3.93 -6.92 20.34
C ASP A 88 4.25 -7.34 18.90
N LYS A 89 3.50 -6.85 17.91
CA LYS A 89 3.79 -7.06 16.49
C LYS A 89 4.56 -5.87 15.90
N TYR A 90 5.29 -6.17 14.84
CA TYR A 90 5.99 -5.23 13.98
C TYR A 90 5.57 -5.45 12.53
N ARG A 91 5.39 -4.37 11.78
CA ARG A 91 5.10 -4.44 10.34
C ARG A 91 6.39 -4.21 9.57
N VAL A 92 6.96 -5.28 9.04
CA VAL A 92 8.10 -5.22 8.13
C VAL A 92 7.62 -4.62 6.81
N HIS A 93 7.93 -3.34 6.58
CA HIS A 93 7.43 -2.58 5.44
C HIS A 93 8.51 -2.43 4.38
N ILE A 94 8.49 -3.31 3.39
CA ILE A 94 9.44 -3.27 2.28
C ILE A 94 8.90 -2.35 1.19
N THR A 95 9.72 -1.37 0.80
CA THR A 95 9.35 -0.30 -0.15
C THR A 95 10.03 -0.42 -1.50
N SER A 96 10.87 -1.43 -1.68
CA SER A 96 11.56 -1.79 -2.93
C SER A 96 10.81 -2.83 -3.77
N GLY A 97 9.59 -3.22 -3.41
CA GLY A 97 8.76 -4.10 -4.22
C GLY A 97 8.36 -3.46 -5.56
N GLU A 98 8.01 -4.31 -6.52
CA GLU A 98 7.62 -3.92 -7.88
C GLU A 98 6.29 -4.57 -8.29
N GLY A 99 5.59 -3.93 -9.22
CA GLY A 99 4.40 -4.52 -9.85
C GLY A 99 4.85 -5.56 -10.87
N VAL A 100 4.32 -6.77 -10.76
CA VAL A 100 4.63 -7.90 -11.63
C VAL A 100 3.31 -8.55 -12.03
N ARG A 101 3.24 -9.07 -13.26
CA ARG A 101 2.10 -9.81 -13.78
C ARG A 101 2.20 -11.30 -13.50
N SER A 102 3.40 -11.85 -13.51
CA SER A 102 3.63 -13.26 -13.19
C SER A 102 3.21 -13.58 -11.76
N GLU A 103 2.20 -14.44 -11.63
CA GLU A 103 1.70 -14.94 -10.35
C GLU A 103 2.76 -15.75 -9.62
N VAL A 104 3.55 -16.55 -10.34
CA VAL A 104 4.68 -17.31 -9.78
C VAL A 104 5.76 -16.36 -9.24
N THR A 105 6.15 -15.33 -10.00
CA THR A 105 7.08 -14.30 -9.50
C THR A 105 6.57 -13.67 -8.21
N ARG A 106 5.28 -13.33 -8.16
CA ARG A 106 4.65 -12.74 -6.97
C ARG A 106 4.67 -13.70 -5.78
N LEU A 107 4.24 -14.94 -5.99
CA LEU A 107 4.21 -15.98 -4.96
C LEU A 107 5.60 -16.22 -4.38
N LEU A 108 6.60 -16.48 -5.22
CA LEU A 108 7.98 -16.74 -4.79
C LEU A 108 8.53 -15.56 -4.00
N ASN A 109 8.35 -14.33 -4.48
CA ASN A 109 8.80 -13.13 -3.77
C ASN A 109 8.18 -13.04 -2.38
N ASN A 110 6.87 -13.23 -2.25
CA ASN A 110 6.18 -13.10 -0.97
C ASN A 110 6.47 -14.26 -0.01
N ALA A 111 6.49 -15.49 -0.52
CA ALA A 111 6.71 -16.69 0.28
C ALA A 111 8.14 -16.73 0.83
N LEU A 112 9.16 -16.60 -0.03
CA LEU A 112 10.56 -16.61 0.42
C LEU A 112 10.87 -15.49 1.41
N THR A 113 10.29 -14.31 1.20
CA THR A 113 10.45 -13.20 2.16
C THR A 113 9.82 -13.53 3.52
N SER A 114 8.65 -14.16 3.51
CA SER A 114 8.00 -14.63 4.74
C SER A 114 8.84 -15.69 5.44
N TYR A 115 9.44 -16.64 4.70
CA TYR A 115 10.31 -17.67 5.28
C TYR A 115 11.60 -17.10 5.87
N VAL A 116 12.22 -16.11 5.22
CA VAL A 116 13.41 -15.44 5.79
C VAL A 116 13.05 -14.67 7.06
N ILE A 117 11.89 -14.00 7.10
CA ILE A 117 11.43 -13.32 8.32
C ILE A 117 11.19 -14.35 9.43
N ASP A 118 10.54 -15.45 9.12
CA ASP A 118 10.29 -16.55 10.07
C ASP A 118 11.59 -17.20 10.56
N ALA A 119 12.61 -17.33 9.69
CA ALA A 119 13.94 -17.81 10.07
C ALA A 119 14.63 -16.88 11.08
N ILE A 120 14.47 -15.56 10.91
CA ILE A 120 14.96 -14.55 11.86
C ILE A 120 14.19 -14.67 13.16
N GLU A 121 12.86 -14.76 13.10
CA GLU A 121 12.02 -14.87 14.28
C GLU A 121 12.31 -16.14 15.08
N SER A 122 12.53 -17.25 14.40
CA SER A 122 12.83 -18.55 15.00
C SER A 122 14.30 -18.71 15.42
N GLU A 123 15.10 -17.64 15.35
CA GLU A 123 16.52 -17.63 15.72
C GLU A 123 17.38 -18.66 14.95
N LYS A 124 16.92 -19.10 13.76
CA LYS A 124 17.71 -19.98 12.88
C LYS A 124 18.65 -19.20 11.98
N LEU A 125 18.18 -18.04 11.50
CA LEU A 125 19.05 -17.06 10.87
C LEU A 125 19.55 -16.08 11.92
N THR A 126 20.76 -16.29 12.43
CA THR A 126 21.37 -15.40 13.44
C THR A 126 22.53 -14.56 12.89
N HIS A 127 23.05 -14.93 11.72
CA HIS A 127 24.18 -14.26 11.11
C HIS A 127 24.17 -14.40 9.59
N VAL A 128 24.51 -13.30 8.91
CA VAL A 128 24.82 -13.24 7.49
C VAL A 128 26.03 -12.33 7.31
N GLU A 129 26.87 -12.57 6.31
CA GLU A 129 27.98 -11.69 6.01
C GLU A 129 27.49 -10.44 5.27
N GLU A 130 27.71 -9.25 5.84
CA GLU A 130 27.16 -8.02 5.25
C GLU A 130 27.72 -7.72 3.86
N ILE A 131 26.84 -7.32 2.94
CA ILE A 131 27.24 -6.86 1.60
C ILE A 131 27.95 -5.50 1.71
N TRP A 132 29.10 -5.37 1.06
CA TRP A 132 29.80 -4.09 0.91
C TRP A 132 28.97 -3.14 0.06
N ASN A 133 28.64 -1.96 0.61
CA ASN A 133 27.85 -0.92 -0.07
C ASN A 133 26.55 -1.47 -0.70
N PRO A 134 25.60 -1.97 0.11
CA PRO A 134 24.42 -2.70 -0.37
C PRO A 134 23.55 -1.89 -1.33
N LEU A 135 23.51 -0.56 -1.18
CA LEU A 135 22.77 0.31 -2.09
C LEU A 135 23.37 0.36 -3.50
N GLN A 136 24.69 0.34 -3.61
CA GLN A 136 25.36 0.29 -4.91
C GLN A 136 25.24 -1.11 -5.52
N THR A 137 25.48 -2.16 -4.72
CA THR A 137 25.26 -3.55 -5.14
C THR A 137 23.84 -3.79 -5.66
N PHE A 138 22.83 -3.17 -5.03
CA PHE A 138 21.44 -3.24 -5.49
C PHE A 138 21.24 -2.69 -6.91
N LYS A 139 21.95 -1.61 -7.26
CA LYS A 139 21.91 -1.02 -8.60
C LYS A 139 22.73 -1.83 -9.59
N ASP A 140 23.90 -2.31 -9.17
CA ASP A 140 24.80 -3.09 -10.02
C ASP A 140 24.16 -4.41 -10.43
N ILE A 141 23.51 -5.10 -9.48
CA ILE A 141 22.66 -6.26 -9.78
C ILE A 141 21.57 -5.88 -10.78
N SER A 142 20.90 -4.74 -10.56
CA SER A 142 19.83 -4.31 -11.45
C SER A 142 20.27 -4.10 -12.90
N MET A 143 21.48 -3.57 -13.09
CA MET A 143 22.06 -3.31 -14.41
C MET A 143 22.58 -4.56 -15.12
N ASN A 144 22.79 -5.66 -14.40
CA ASN A 144 23.35 -6.88 -14.96
C ASN A 144 22.24 -7.88 -15.35
N THR A 145 22.01 -8.01 -16.65
CA THR A 145 21.08 -8.97 -17.25
C THR A 145 21.76 -10.25 -17.76
N GLU A 146 23.09 -10.31 -17.73
CA GLU A 146 23.89 -11.42 -18.28
C GLU A 146 24.01 -12.60 -17.31
N GLY A 147 23.73 -12.38 -16.02
CA GLY A 147 23.65 -13.45 -15.02
C GLY A 147 24.94 -13.75 -14.26
N ASP A 148 26.04 -13.03 -14.53
CA ASP A 148 27.31 -13.14 -13.81
C ASP A 148 27.34 -12.28 -12.52
N TRP A 149 26.30 -12.41 -11.69
CA TRP A 149 26.14 -11.59 -10.49
C TRP A 149 27.15 -11.97 -9.41
N VAL A 150 28.11 -11.07 -9.20
CA VAL A 150 29.16 -11.20 -8.19
C VAL A 150 29.05 -10.07 -7.18
N ILE A 151 29.13 -10.39 -5.89
CA ILE A 151 29.01 -9.42 -4.80
C ILE A 151 30.29 -9.34 -3.98
N LYS A 152 30.54 -8.15 -3.45
CA LYS A 152 31.61 -7.90 -2.48
C LYS A 152 31.03 -7.85 -1.08
N LEU A 153 31.72 -8.46 -0.14
CA LEU A 153 31.35 -8.53 1.27
C LEU A 153 32.16 -7.56 2.12
N MET A 154 31.67 -7.24 3.31
CA MET A 154 32.35 -6.36 4.28
C MET A 154 33.69 -6.93 4.74
N ASN A 155 33.81 -8.26 4.86
CA ASN A 155 35.07 -8.94 5.14
C ASN A 155 36.10 -8.90 3.97
N GLY A 156 35.75 -8.30 2.84
CA GLY A 156 36.62 -8.14 1.67
C GLY A 156 36.60 -9.30 0.67
N ARG A 157 35.89 -10.40 0.98
CA ARG A 157 35.66 -11.48 0.02
C ARG A 157 34.73 -11.03 -1.10
N THR A 158 34.80 -11.79 -2.18
CA THR A 158 33.90 -11.70 -3.32
C THR A 158 33.35 -13.10 -3.60
N GLU A 159 32.05 -13.21 -3.84
CA GLU A 159 31.39 -14.47 -4.16
C GLU A 159 30.17 -14.29 -5.06
N SER A 160 29.67 -15.39 -5.62
CA SER A 160 28.45 -15.42 -6.41
C SER A 160 27.25 -15.00 -5.57
N ALA A 161 26.38 -14.14 -6.11
CA ALA A 161 25.14 -13.75 -5.46
C ALA A 161 24.21 -14.96 -5.22
N ILE A 162 24.22 -15.92 -6.15
CA ILE A 162 23.42 -17.15 -6.05
C ILE A 162 23.97 -18.05 -4.95
N ASP A 163 25.29 -18.22 -4.87
CA ASP A 163 25.92 -19.02 -3.81
C ASP A 163 25.68 -18.40 -2.44
N TYR A 164 25.74 -17.07 -2.33
CA TYR A 164 25.39 -16.35 -1.10
C TYR A 164 23.94 -16.65 -0.68
N LEU A 165 22.99 -16.54 -1.61
CA LEU A 165 21.58 -16.81 -1.34
C LEU A 165 21.34 -18.25 -0.90
N ASN A 166 21.99 -19.20 -1.59
CA ASN A 166 21.90 -20.62 -1.27
C ASN A 166 22.48 -20.92 0.12
N HIS A 167 23.66 -20.38 0.43
CA HIS A 167 24.36 -20.60 1.69
C HIS A 167 23.58 -20.05 2.88
N TYR A 168 23.14 -18.79 2.82
CA TYR A 168 22.61 -18.09 4.00
C TYR A 168 21.09 -18.17 4.14
N TYR A 169 20.34 -18.31 3.05
CA TYR A 169 18.88 -18.25 3.10
C TYR A 169 18.21 -19.56 2.71
N LEU A 170 18.61 -20.18 1.60
CA LEU A 170 17.98 -21.44 1.17
C LEU A 170 18.19 -22.55 2.21
N SER A 171 19.43 -22.74 2.69
CA SER A 171 19.76 -23.76 3.69
C SER A 171 18.93 -23.63 4.97
N VAL A 172 18.68 -22.40 5.43
CA VAL A 172 17.91 -22.11 6.64
C VAL A 172 16.41 -22.30 6.40
N ILE A 173 15.92 -22.00 5.20
CA ILE A 173 14.53 -22.29 4.81
C ILE A 173 14.31 -23.81 4.77
N GLU A 174 15.27 -24.59 4.25
CA GLU A 174 15.21 -26.05 4.28
C GLU A 174 15.18 -26.57 5.72
N GLU A 175 16.04 -26.07 6.61
CA GLU A 175 16.03 -26.42 8.03
C GLU A 175 14.70 -26.09 8.71
N LEU A 176 14.11 -24.91 8.43
CA LEU A 176 12.78 -24.55 8.94
C LEU A 176 11.71 -25.55 8.53
N PHE A 177 11.79 -26.08 7.31
CA PHE A 177 10.78 -26.96 6.75
C PHE A 177 10.92 -28.39 7.28
N GLU A 178 12.13 -28.83 7.64
CA GLU A 178 12.35 -30.12 8.29
C GLU A 178 11.71 -30.21 9.69
N GLU A 179 11.52 -29.07 10.37
CA GLU A 179 11.02 -28.99 11.74
C GLU A 179 9.50 -28.75 11.86
N ARG A 180 8.78 -28.66 10.75
CA ARG A 180 7.34 -28.35 10.75
C ARG A 180 6.58 -29.05 9.65
N GLU A 181 5.25 -29.02 9.76
CA GLU A 181 4.38 -29.42 8.67
C GLU A 181 4.40 -28.35 7.58
N THR A 182 4.69 -28.76 6.35
CA THR A 182 4.69 -27.91 5.16
C THR A 182 3.41 -28.09 4.37
N SER A 183 2.89 -27.00 3.83
CA SER A 183 1.80 -27.04 2.85
C SER A 183 2.34 -27.39 1.46
N TYR A 184 1.43 -27.74 0.55
CA TYR A 184 1.76 -27.88 -0.88
C TYR A 184 2.48 -26.64 -1.44
N TRP A 185 2.05 -25.44 -1.05
CA TRP A 185 2.65 -24.20 -1.55
C TRP A 185 4.05 -23.95 -1.01
N ASP A 186 4.34 -24.39 0.22
CA ASP A 186 5.68 -24.33 0.79
C ASP A 186 6.64 -25.19 -0.04
N GLU A 187 6.26 -26.44 -0.31
CA GLU A 187 7.04 -27.37 -1.13
C GLU A 187 7.23 -26.86 -2.56
N TYR A 188 6.16 -26.35 -3.18
CA TYR A 188 6.21 -25.76 -4.52
C TYR A 188 7.17 -24.58 -4.60
N VAL A 189 7.11 -23.64 -3.63
CA VAL A 189 8.00 -22.47 -3.59
C VAL A 189 9.45 -22.90 -3.44
N LEU A 190 9.73 -23.84 -2.53
CA LEU A 190 11.08 -24.31 -2.26
C LEU A 190 11.67 -25.04 -3.47
N ASP A 191 10.94 -26.00 -4.06
CA ASP A 191 11.40 -26.73 -5.25
C ASP A 191 11.61 -25.79 -6.44
N THR A 192 10.65 -24.88 -6.67
CA THR A 192 10.75 -23.91 -7.76
C THR A 192 11.95 -23.00 -7.58
N PHE A 193 12.18 -22.48 -6.36
CA PHE A 193 13.32 -21.61 -6.09
C PHE A 193 14.66 -22.34 -6.27
N LYS A 194 14.78 -23.59 -5.78
CA LYS A 194 15.97 -24.43 -6.01
C LYS A 194 16.25 -24.65 -7.49
N ARG A 195 15.21 -24.95 -8.27
CA ARG A 195 15.37 -25.17 -9.71
C ARG A 195 15.76 -23.88 -10.45
N LEU A 196 15.26 -22.73 -10.01
CA LEU A 196 15.64 -21.42 -10.55
C LEU A 196 17.10 -21.08 -10.22
N THR A 197 17.55 -21.28 -8.98
CA THR A 197 18.95 -21.04 -8.58
C THR A 197 19.91 -21.97 -9.33
N ASP A 198 19.53 -23.23 -9.54
CA ASP A 198 20.30 -24.19 -10.35
C ASP A 198 20.43 -23.74 -11.80
N LYS A 199 19.34 -23.27 -12.43
CA LYS A 199 19.36 -22.77 -13.81
C LYS A 199 20.23 -21.52 -13.95
N PHE A 200 20.13 -20.59 -13.01
CA PHE A 200 20.98 -19.39 -13.00
C PHE A 200 22.45 -19.73 -12.82
N SER A 201 22.78 -20.68 -11.95
CA SER A 201 24.16 -21.16 -11.76
C SER A 201 24.73 -21.84 -13.01
N GLN A 202 23.87 -22.38 -13.88
CA GLN A 202 24.23 -22.99 -15.16
C GLN A 202 24.26 -21.99 -16.32
N GLY A 203 23.94 -20.71 -16.09
CA GLY A 203 23.83 -19.69 -17.15
C GLY A 203 22.59 -19.86 -18.05
N LEU A 204 21.56 -20.58 -17.59
CA LEU A 204 20.35 -20.91 -18.36
C LEU A 204 19.23 -19.89 -18.11
N LEU A 205 19.52 -18.59 -18.31
CA LEU A 205 18.55 -17.52 -18.07
C LEU A 205 17.37 -17.56 -19.04
N GLU A 206 17.63 -17.88 -20.31
CA GLU A 206 16.61 -17.96 -21.37
C GLU A 206 15.84 -19.29 -21.41
N ASP A 207 16.13 -20.22 -20.49
CA ASP A 207 15.41 -21.49 -20.45
C ASP A 207 13.92 -21.25 -20.20
N MET A 208 13.05 -21.89 -21.00
CA MET A 208 11.60 -21.64 -20.93
C MET A 208 11.00 -21.90 -19.55
N TYR A 209 11.62 -22.73 -18.71
CA TYR A 209 11.20 -22.87 -17.32
C TYR A 209 11.34 -21.55 -16.54
N VAL A 210 12.42 -20.79 -16.76
CA VAL A 210 12.67 -19.47 -16.17
C VAL A 210 11.75 -18.43 -16.80
N VAL A 211 11.73 -18.36 -18.14
CA VAL A 211 10.92 -17.39 -18.91
C VAL A 211 9.45 -17.46 -18.49
N ARG A 212 8.90 -18.66 -18.27
CA ARG A 212 7.49 -18.84 -17.87
C ARG A 212 7.18 -18.49 -16.40
N ARG A 213 8.17 -18.07 -15.60
CA ARG A 213 8.04 -17.88 -14.15
C ARG A 213 8.58 -16.56 -13.63
N LEU A 214 9.62 -15.98 -14.24
CA LEU A 214 10.28 -14.77 -13.76
C LEU A 214 9.97 -13.57 -14.66
N GLU A 215 9.34 -12.54 -14.08
CA GLU A 215 8.80 -11.38 -14.80
C GLU A 215 9.81 -10.67 -15.71
N TRP A 216 10.97 -10.27 -15.19
CA TRP A 216 11.94 -9.51 -16.00
C TRP A 216 12.53 -10.36 -17.14
N VAL A 217 12.71 -11.65 -16.92
CA VAL A 217 13.18 -12.58 -17.96
C VAL A 217 12.11 -12.75 -19.03
N LEU A 218 10.85 -12.94 -18.61
CA LEU A 218 9.71 -13.01 -19.52
C LEU A 218 9.58 -11.75 -20.37
N LYS A 219 9.61 -10.57 -19.72
CA LYS A 219 9.49 -9.29 -20.40
C LYS A 219 10.64 -9.04 -21.37
N LEU A 220 11.88 -9.36 -20.99
CA LEU A 220 13.02 -9.27 -21.89
C LEU A 220 12.87 -10.22 -23.08
N TRP A 221 12.45 -11.47 -22.85
CA TRP A 221 12.18 -12.44 -23.90
C TRP A 221 11.13 -11.92 -24.90
N VAL A 222 10.04 -11.31 -24.42
CA VAL A 222 9.02 -10.68 -25.27
C VAL A 222 9.60 -9.56 -26.13
N ILE A 223 10.40 -8.68 -25.52
CA ILE A 223 11.06 -7.57 -26.22
C ILE A 223 12.07 -8.08 -27.26
N GLU A 224 12.71 -9.22 -27.03
CA GLU A 224 13.69 -9.75 -27.98
C GLU A 224 13.05 -10.54 -29.13
N HIS A 225 11.94 -11.25 -28.85
CA HIS A 225 11.37 -12.23 -29.77
C HIS A 225 10.08 -11.76 -30.48
N GLU A 226 9.35 -10.80 -29.91
CA GLU A 226 8.04 -10.37 -30.42
C GLU A 226 8.06 -8.91 -30.92
N ILE A 227 9.19 -8.21 -30.78
CA ILE A 227 9.27 -6.78 -31.07
C ILE A 227 9.06 -6.43 -32.54
N ASP A 228 9.42 -7.31 -33.46
CA ASP A 228 9.24 -7.05 -34.88
C ASP A 228 7.74 -7.00 -35.23
N ASP A 229 6.93 -7.87 -34.61
CA ASP A 229 5.49 -7.97 -34.79
C ASP A 229 4.69 -6.98 -33.92
N PHE A 230 5.32 -6.38 -32.90
CA PHE A 230 4.68 -5.39 -32.04
C PHE A 230 4.30 -4.13 -32.85
N GLU A 231 3.02 -3.75 -32.84
CA GLU A 231 2.56 -2.51 -33.46
C GLU A 231 2.33 -1.45 -32.38
N TYR A 232 2.77 -0.22 -32.65
CA TYR A 232 2.47 0.92 -31.77
C TYR A 232 2.20 2.18 -32.59
N ASP A 233 1.26 2.98 -32.11
CA ASP A 233 0.91 4.25 -32.76
C ASP A 233 2.00 5.30 -32.50
N TYR A 234 2.74 5.63 -33.55
CA TYR A 234 3.74 6.68 -33.51
C TYR A 234 3.07 8.06 -33.35
N ILE A 235 3.19 8.66 -32.15
CA ILE A 235 2.75 10.04 -31.94
C ILE A 235 3.80 11.00 -32.53
N PRO A 236 3.45 11.84 -33.53
CA PRO A 236 4.38 12.76 -34.16
C PRO A 236 5.00 13.77 -33.18
N LYS A 237 6.23 14.21 -33.50
CA LYS A 237 7.04 15.17 -32.73
C LYS A 237 6.21 16.35 -32.18
N GLY A 238 5.84 16.27 -30.91
CA GLY A 238 5.26 17.37 -30.14
C GLY A 238 6.33 18.23 -29.46
N LYS A 239 5.91 19.27 -28.73
CA LYS A 239 6.81 20.13 -27.92
C LYS A 239 7.58 19.39 -26.81
N PHE A 240 7.20 18.15 -26.49
CA PHE A 240 7.88 17.26 -25.56
C PHE A 240 8.31 15.98 -26.29
N ASP A 241 9.36 16.08 -27.11
CA ASP A 241 9.96 14.93 -27.77
C ASP A 241 10.97 14.25 -26.83
N TYR A 242 10.51 13.21 -26.14
CA TYR A 242 11.35 12.41 -25.25
C TYR A 242 12.51 11.73 -26.01
N ARG A 243 12.36 11.49 -27.32
CA ARG A 243 13.43 10.93 -28.17
C ARG A 243 14.61 11.89 -28.24
N SER A 244 14.35 13.17 -28.47
CA SER A 244 15.37 14.21 -28.46
C SER A 244 16.00 14.39 -27.07
N MET A 245 15.22 14.21 -26.00
CA MET A 245 15.72 14.36 -24.62
C MET A 245 16.65 13.23 -24.18
N TYR A 246 16.40 12.00 -24.65
CA TYR A 246 17.16 10.82 -24.26
C TYR A 246 17.98 10.18 -25.41
N LEU A 247 18.06 10.86 -26.57
CA LEU A 247 18.73 10.37 -27.78
C LEU A 247 18.24 8.98 -28.23
N MET A 248 16.94 8.74 -28.15
CA MET A 248 16.33 7.45 -28.53
C MET A 248 16.20 7.33 -30.06
N ASP A 249 16.51 6.14 -30.58
CA ASP A 249 16.08 5.74 -31.92
C ASP A 249 14.69 5.08 -31.90
N GLU A 250 14.17 4.79 -33.09
CA GLU A 250 12.85 4.19 -33.27
C GLU A 250 12.73 2.78 -32.67
N ARG A 251 13.84 2.02 -32.65
CA ARG A 251 13.83 0.66 -32.11
C ARG A 251 13.76 0.69 -30.59
N ILE A 252 14.59 1.49 -29.94
CA ILE A 252 14.57 1.67 -28.47
C ILE A 252 13.20 2.17 -28.02
N GLU A 253 12.60 3.11 -28.75
CA GLU A 253 11.25 3.56 -28.46
C GLU A 253 10.22 2.43 -28.55
N LYS A 254 10.29 1.62 -29.62
CA LYS A 254 9.40 0.47 -29.81
C LYS A 254 9.54 -0.53 -28.67
N GLU A 255 10.76 -0.83 -28.24
CA GLU A 255 11.06 -1.74 -27.13
C GLU A 255 10.52 -1.21 -25.80
N ILE A 256 10.64 0.10 -25.56
CA ILE A 256 10.04 0.77 -24.40
C ILE A 256 8.51 0.68 -24.45
N ALA A 257 7.90 0.91 -25.61
CA ALA A 257 6.45 0.82 -25.77
C ALA A 257 5.96 -0.60 -25.50
N ALA A 258 6.65 -1.63 -26.01
CA ALA A 258 6.37 -3.03 -25.70
C ALA A 258 6.53 -3.34 -24.21
N SER A 259 7.56 -2.80 -23.54
CA SER A 259 7.74 -2.93 -22.08
C SER A 259 6.56 -2.36 -21.29
N PHE A 260 6.03 -1.20 -21.68
CA PHE A 260 4.85 -0.62 -21.04
C PHE A 260 3.59 -1.44 -21.33
N ASP A 261 3.42 -1.86 -22.57
CA ASP A 261 2.24 -2.60 -23.00
C ASP A 261 2.18 -4.01 -22.40
N PHE A 262 3.33 -4.65 -22.19
CA PHE A 262 3.45 -5.87 -21.39
C PHE A 262 2.84 -5.70 -19.99
N THR A 263 2.98 -4.52 -19.37
CA THR A 263 2.44 -4.26 -18.01
C THR A 263 1.01 -3.73 -18.00
N ASN A 264 0.39 -3.53 -19.17
CA ASN A 264 -0.89 -2.87 -19.33
C ASN A 264 -2.06 -3.77 -18.92
N LEU A 265 -2.97 -3.29 -18.06
CA LEU A 265 -4.14 -4.04 -17.58
C LEU A 265 -5.46 -3.68 -18.32
N CYS A 266 -5.36 -3.00 -19.46
CA CYS A 266 -6.51 -2.48 -20.21
C CYS A 266 -6.91 -3.40 -21.37
N ASP A 267 -7.74 -2.91 -22.30
CA ASP A 267 -8.39 -3.68 -23.37
C ASP A 267 -7.44 -4.38 -24.36
N TYR A 268 -6.17 -3.93 -24.45
CA TYR A 268 -5.12 -4.62 -25.20
C TYR A 268 -4.10 -5.17 -24.21
N ASP A 269 -3.91 -6.49 -24.22
CA ASP A 269 -3.07 -7.17 -23.24
C ASP A 269 -2.05 -8.09 -23.93
N LEU A 270 -0.90 -7.49 -24.27
CA LEU A 270 0.25 -8.20 -24.83
C LEU A 270 0.71 -9.33 -23.93
N TYR A 271 0.67 -9.14 -22.61
CA TYR A 271 1.10 -10.17 -21.67
C TYR A 271 0.16 -11.37 -21.73
N GLU A 272 -1.16 -11.19 -21.64
CA GLU A 272 -2.10 -12.33 -21.64
C GLU A 272 -2.00 -13.14 -22.94
N HIS A 273 -1.91 -12.44 -24.08
CA HIS A 273 -1.77 -13.11 -25.38
C HIS A 273 -0.51 -13.98 -25.47
N ILE A 274 0.62 -13.44 -25.01
CA ILE A 274 1.89 -14.18 -25.04
C ILE A 274 1.88 -15.29 -23.98
N ALA A 275 1.41 -14.98 -22.78
CA ALA A 275 1.36 -15.90 -21.65
C ALA A 275 0.60 -17.18 -22.00
N ASP A 276 -0.55 -17.07 -22.65
CA ASP A 276 -1.33 -18.22 -23.13
C ASP A 276 -0.58 -19.01 -24.21
N ARG A 277 -0.01 -18.31 -25.19
CA ARG A 277 0.69 -18.93 -26.33
C ARG A 277 1.93 -19.71 -25.89
N ILE A 278 2.74 -19.13 -25.00
CA ILE A 278 3.99 -19.77 -24.57
C ILE A 278 3.80 -20.64 -23.33
N GLY A 279 2.63 -20.63 -22.69
CA GLY A 279 2.32 -21.42 -21.49
C GLY A 279 3.03 -20.90 -20.23
N VAL A 280 2.90 -19.60 -19.95
CA VAL A 280 3.29 -19.00 -18.66
C VAL A 280 2.49 -19.69 -17.55
N GLU A 281 3.15 -19.98 -16.44
CA GLU A 281 2.52 -20.70 -15.35
C GLU A 281 1.56 -19.79 -14.56
N ARG A 282 0.35 -20.31 -14.32
CA ARG A 282 -0.71 -19.70 -13.52
C ARG A 282 -0.94 -20.57 -12.29
N ILE A 283 -1.11 -19.94 -11.15
CA ILE A 283 -1.38 -20.60 -9.86
C ILE A 283 -2.77 -20.27 -9.33
N LEU A 284 -3.41 -19.23 -9.87
CA LEU A 284 -4.80 -18.85 -9.58
C LEU A 284 -5.68 -19.16 -10.79
N THR A 285 -6.94 -19.46 -10.51
CA THR A 285 -7.98 -19.55 -11.53
C THR A 285 -8.76 -18.24 -11.64
N GLU A 286 -9.47 -18.03 -12.74
CA GLU A 286 -10.41 -16.91 -12.89
C GLU A 286 -11.50 -16.89 -11.81
N GLU A 287 -11.88 -18.07 -11.30
CA GLU A 287 -12.82 -18.18 -10.19
C GLU A 287 -12.22 -17.65 -8.88
N ASP A 288 -10.96 -17.99 -8.57
CA ASP A 288 -10.24 -17.47 -7.40
C ASP A 288 -10.13 -15.93 -7.45
N LEU A 289 -9.81 -15.38 -8.64
CA LEU A 289 -9.73 -13.94 -8.86
C LEU A 289 -11.10 -13.27 -8.71
N GLY A 290 -12.14 -13.88 -9.27
CA GLY A 290 -13.52 -13.42 -9.16
C GLY A 290 -14.04 -13.42 -7.72
N GLU A 291 -13.74 -14.47 -6.94
CA GLU A 291 -14.09 -14.53 -5.51
C GLU A 291 -13.38 -13.41 -4.74
N ALA A 292 -12.08 -13.21 -4.97
CA ALA A 292 -11.28 -12.20 -4.26
C ALA A 292 -11.69 -10.75 -4.56
N LEU A 293 -12.31 -10.47 -5.72
CA LEU A 293 -12.86 -9.16 -6.04
C LEU A 293 -14.09 -8.81 -5.20
N LEU A 294 -14.87 -9.82 -4.80
CA LEU A 294 -16.16 -9.65 -4.13
C LEU A 294 -16.08 -9.91 -2.63
N PHE A 295 -15.23 -10.83 -2.21
CA PHE A 295 -15.18 -11.34 -0.85
C PHE A 295 -13.80 -11.13 -0.22
N PRO A 296 -13.75 -10.65 1.04
CA PRO A 296 -12.50 -10.52 1.77
C PRO A 296 -11.93 -11.91 2.11
N PRO A 297 -10.62 -12.01 2.39
CA PRO A 297 -10.02 -13.26 2.85
C PRO A 297 -10.67 -13.72 4.17
N LYS A 298 -11.13 -14.97 4.17
CA LYS A 298 -11.77 -15.64 5.31
C LYS A 298 -10.81 -15.76 6.49
N ASN A 299 -11.36 -15.94 7.69
CA ASN A 299 -10.60 -16.10 8.93
C ASN A 299 -9.67 -14.92 9.23
N SER A 300 -9.90 -13.76 8.62
CA SER A 300 -9.09 -12.57 8.78
C SER A 300 -9.94 -11.38 9.20
N ARG A 301 -9.31 -10.41 9.85
CA ARG A 301 -9.96 -9.14 10.19
C ARG A 301 -10.49 -8.36 8.98
N ALA A 302 -10.11 -8.71 7.75
CA ALA A 302 -10.71 -8.09 6.57
C ALA A 302 -12.19 -8.46 6.44
N GLU A 303 -12.56 -9.69 6.80
CA GLU A 303 -13.94 -10.17 6.86
C GLU A 303 -14.74 -9.40 7.90
N LEU A 304 -14.20 -9.25 9.11
CA LEU A 304 -14.76 -8.38 10.14
C LEU A 304 -14.96 -6.95 9.59
N ARG A 305 -13.97 -6.38 8.90
CA ARG A 305 -14.05 -5.01 8.38
C ARG A 305 -15.19 -4.84 7.39
N VAL A 306 -15.36 -5.79 6.45
CA VAL A 306 -16.46 -5.77 5.48
C VAL A 306 -17.80 -5.91 6.18
N LYS A 307 -17.91 -6.84 7.14
CA LYS A 307 -19.16 -7.01 7.91
C LYS A 307 -19.50 -5.74 8.69
N LEU A 308 -18.54 -5.14 9.38
CA LEU A 308 -18.73 -3.88 10.08
C LEU A 308 -19.12 -2.73 9.14
N ALA A 309 -18.54 -2.64 7.94
CA ALA A 309 -18.93 -1.65 6.93
C ALA A 309 -20.39 -1.78 6.52
N SER A 310 -20.87 -3.02 6.37
CA SER A 310 -22.26 -3.29 6.00
C SER A 310 -23.27 -3.02 7.12
N GLU A 311 -22.86 -3.13 8.38
CA GLU A 311 -23.75 -3.01 9.55
C GLU A 311 -23.84 -1.57 10.10
N PHE A 312 -22.81 -0.74 9.86
CA PHE A 312 -22.70 0.60 10.45
C PHE A 312 -22.51 1.69 9.38
N GLU A 313 -23.61 2.29 8.92
CA GLU A 313 -23.61 3.32 7.86
C GLU A 313 -22.83 4.60 8.22
N ASN A 314 -22.81 4.98 9.51
CA ASN A 314 -22.14 6.19 10.01
C ASN A 314 -20.77 5.88 10.64
N ALA A 315 -19.97 5.00 10.02
CA ALA A 315 -18.69 4.60 10.56
C ALA A 315 -17.51 4.89 9.64
N ALA A 316 -16.40 5.37 10.23
CA ALA A 316 -15.11 5.45 9.58
C ALA A 316 -14.28 4.21 9.91
N LEU A 317 -13.89 3.46 8.89
CA LEU A 317 -13.12 2.21 9.02
C LEU A 317 -11.63 2.43 8.78
N SER A 318 -10.81 1.62 9.44
CA SER A 318 -9.36 1.54 9.25
C SER A 318 -8.89 0.09 9.37
N TRP A 319 -7.57 -0.12 9.31
CA TRP A 319 -6.96 -1.46 9.29
C TRP A 319 -7.27 -2.29 10.55
N ASN A 320 -7.27 -1.67 11.73
CA ASN A 320 -7.47 -2.32 13.04
C ASN A 320 -8.52 -1.62 13.94
N LYS A 321 -9.32 -0.70 13.37
CA LYS A 321 -10.35 0.00 14.14
C LYS A 321 -11.53 0.43 13.29
N ILE A 322 -12.67 0.57 13.95
CA ILE A 322 -13.85 1.27 13.46
C ILE A 322 -14.15 2.42 14.39
N THR A 323 -14.46 3.58 13.83
CA THR A 323 -14.94 4.74 14.57
C THR A 323 -16.38 4.98 14.18
N ILE A 324 -17.32 4.77 15.10
CA ILE A 324 -18.72 5.14 14.88
C ILE A 324 -18.82 6.64 15.10
N THR A 325 -19.13 7.35 14.02
CA THR A 325 -19.30 8.80 14.05
C THR A 325 -20.70 9.09 14.56
N LYS A 326 -20.80 9.76 15.70
CA LYS A 326 -22.06 10.27 16.19
C LYS A 326 -22.19 11.71 15.72
N GLU A 327 -22.84 11.92 14.59
CA GLU A 327 -23.29 13.27 14.25
C GLU A 327 -24.18 13.76 15.41
N PRO A 328 -23.83 14.86 16.10
CA PRO A 328 -24.75 15.42 17.07
C PRO A 328 -26.04 15.78 16.33
N LYS A 329 -27.20 15.42 16.90
CA LYS A 329 -28.50 15.92 16.43
C LYS A 329 -28.61 17.42 16.73
N ILE A 330 -27.91 18.24 15.95
CA ILE A 330 -28.00 19.69 16.01
C ILE A 330 -29.33 20.07 15.37
N LYS A 331 -30.31 20.43 16.21
CA LYS A 331 -31.54 21.05 15.73
C LYS A 331 -31.28 22.54 15.59
N ILE A 332 -31.15 23.02 14.36
CA ILE A 332 -31.06 24.45 14.07
C ILE A 332 -32.46 25.04 14.23
N ASP A 333 -32.64 25.84 15.29
CA ASP A 333 -33.90 26.55 15.51
C ASP A 333 -33.84 27.88 14.76
N MET A 334 -34.55 27.94 13.63
CA MET A 334 -34.66 29.13 12.78
C MET A 334 -35.82 30.05 13.22
N SER A 335 -36.43 29.81 14.39
CA SER A 335 -37.48 30.68 14.90
C SER A 335 -36.94 32.07 15.24
N ARG A 336 -37.80 33.09 15.09
CA ARG A 336 -37.44 34.46 15.48
C ARG A 336 -37.12 34.49 16.98
N PRO A 337 -35.98 35.06 17.39
CA PRO A 337 -35.64 35.16 18.80
C PRO A 337 -36.71 35.92 19.56
N THR A 338 -36.95 35.52 20.80
CA THR A 338 -37.85 36.27 21.69
C THR A 338 -37.25 37.66 22.00
N GLY A 339 -38.09 38.62 22.39
CA GLY A 339 -37.63 39.97 22.71
C GLY A 339 -36.52 39.99 23.78
N GLU A 340 -36.60 39.08 24.77
CA GLU A 340 -35.59 38.94 25.81
C GLU A 340 -34.26 38.38 25.28
N GLU A 341 -34.31 37.45 24.32
CA GLU A 341 -33.12 36.92 23.65
C GLU A 341 -32.44 37.96 22.78
N TYR A 342 -33.22 38.78 22.07
CA TYR A 342 -32.69 39.94 21.35
C TYR A 342 -31.98 40.93 22.28
N SER A 343 -32.58 41.27 23.43
CA SER A 343 -31.96 42.18 24.39
C SER A 343 -30.64 41.65 24.93
N ARG A 344 -30.59 40.38 25.37
CA ARG A 344 -29.33 39.75 25.82
C ARG A 344 -28.28 39.67 24.73
N LEU A 345 -28.70 39.52 23.47
CA LEU A 345 -27.80 39.50 22.32
C LEU A 345 -27.10 40.85 22.14
N PHE A 346 -27.85 41.94 22.15
CA PHE A 346 -27.30 43.29 21.98
C PHE A 346 -26.47 43.75 23.20
N GLU A 347 -26.80 43.28 24.41
CA GLU A 347 -25.95 43.50 25.58
C GLU A 347 -24.58 42.82 25.44
N ARG A 348 -24.57 41.60 24.90
CA ARG A 348 -23.35 40.80 24.77
C ARG A 348 -22.51 41.17 23.54
N TYR A 349 -23.16 41.62 22.47
CA TYR A 349 -22.55 41.97 21.18
C TYR A 349 -23.13 43.29 20.63
N PRO A 350 -22.83 44.43 21.25
CA PRO A 350 -23.41 45.74 20.89
C PRO A 350 -23.08 46.20 19.46
N GLU A 351 -22.02 45.66 18.85
CA GLU A 351 -21.64 45.90 17.46
C GLU A 351 -22.70 45.43 16.44
N LEU A 352 -23.58 44.50 16.82
CA LEU A 352 -24.66 44.02 15.97
C LEU A 352 -25.69 45.11 15.66
N ALA A 353 -25.86 46.08 16.56
CA ALA A 353 -26.79 47.20 16.36
C ALA A 353 -26.39 48.11 15.19
N ARG A 354 -25.16 47.99 14.67
CA ARG A 354 -24.61 48.82 13.59
C ARG A 354 -24.56 48.12 12.23
N MET A 355 -25.05 46.88 12.12
CA MET A 355 -24.97 46.11 10.89
C MET A 355 -26.38 45.70 10.43
N PRO A 356 -26.97 46.41 9.46
CA PRO A 356 -28.38 46.25 9.09
C PRO A 356 -28.71 44.90 8.44
N SER A 357 -27.72 44.19 7.91
CA SER A 357 -27.91 42.99 7.08
C SER A 357 -27.24 41.74 7.68
N ALA A 358 -27.66 41.38 8.90
CA ALA A 358 -27.13 40.21 9.60
C ALA A 358 -28.23 39.20 9.98
N VAL A 359 -28.11 37.97 9.51
CA VAL A 359 -28.92 36.84 9.98
C VAL A 359 -28.20 36.17 11.15
N VAL A 360 -28.90 36.03 12.26
CA VAL A 360 -28.39 35.47 13.51
C VAL A 360 -29.05 34.11 13.73
N VAL A 361 -28.24 33.04 13.69
CA VAL A 361 -28.72 31.68 13.93
C VAL A 361 -28.23 31.20 15.29
N PHE A 362 -29.16 30.75 16.12
CA PHE A 362 -28.87 30.20 17.44
C PHE A 362 -28.74 28.68 17.33
N LEU A 363 -27.51 28.18 17.51
CA LEU A 363 -27.28 26.76 17.70
C LEU A 363 -27.49 26.44 19.18
N ARG A 364 -28.55 25.69 19.49
CA ARG A 364 -28.78 25.16 20.83
C ARG A 364 -28.31 23.71 20.89
N GLU A 365 -27.31 23.43 21.70
CA GLU A 365 -27.04 22.05 22.13
C GLU A 365 -28.09 21.66 23.18
N ARG A 366 -28.86 20.59 22.91
CA ARG A 366 -29.87 20.09 23.85
C ARG A 366 -29.29 18.88 24.58
N ARG A 367 -28.74 19.08 25.78
CA ARG A 367 -28.50 18.00 26.77
C ARG A 367 -29.56 18.08 27.87
N ARG A 368 -30.07 16.94 28.35
CA ARG A 368 -31.03 16.93 29.47
C ARG A 368 -30.26 17.09 30.79
N GLY A 369 -30.54 18.18 31.51
CA GLY A 369 -30.06 18.39 32.89
C GLY A 369 -29.51 19.79 33.19
N GLU A 370 -28.92 20.48 32.21
CA GLU A 370 -28.43 21.85 32.36
C GLU A 370 -28.67 22.66 31.07
N SER A 371 -29.08 23.91 31.23
CA SER A 371 -29.50 24.80 30.15
C SER A 371 -28.32 25.26 29.27
N THR A 372 -28.36 24.78 28.01
CA THR A 372 -28.01 25.47 26.75
C THR A 372 -26.80 26.41 26.74
N ARG A 373 -25.71 25.97 26.11
CA ARG A 373 -24.79 26.90 25.42
C ARG A 373 -25.39 27.26 24.07
N GLN A 374 -25.64 28.55 23.85
CA GLN A 374 -26.05 29.09 22.56
C GLN A 374 -24.80 29.49 21.78
N VAL A 375 -24.59 28.90 20.61
CA VAL A 375 -23.54 29.35 19.69
C VAL A 375 -24.18 30.24 18.64
N LEU A 376 -23.67 31.46 18.54
CA LEU A 376 -24.13 32.46 17.60
C LEU A 376 -23.43 32.26 16.27
N VAL A 377 -24.18 31.98 15.20
CA VAL A 377 -23.64 32.02 13.85
C VAL A 377 -24.20 33.24 13.14
N ARG A 378 -23.28 34.07 12.63
CA ARG A 378 -23.58 35.32 11.93
C ARG A 378 -23.35 35.15 10.43
N LEU A 379 -24.40 35.41 9.65
CA LEU A 379 -24.34 35.48 8.19
C LEU A 379 -24.63 36.92 7.74
N LEU A 380 -23.89 37.43 6.75
CA LEU A 380 -24.10 38.75 6.16
C LEU A 380 -24.85 38.56 4.84
N ALA A 381 -26.02 39.17 4.67
CA ALA A 381 -26.81 39.08 3.43
C ALA A 381 -27.69 40.33 3.25
N GLU A 382 -27.91 40.74 1.99
CA GLU A 382 -28.86 41.80 1.61
C GLU A 382 -30.31 41.30 1.80
N GLU A 383 -31.24 42.21 2.13
CA GLU A 383 -32.60 41.88 2.62
C GLU A 383 -33.48 41.16 1.58
N GLU A 384 -33.13 41.24 0.29
CA GLU A 384 -33.94 40.74 -0.83
C GLU A 384 -33.73 39.24 -1.16
N ASP A 385 -32.70 38.59 -0.61
CA ASP A 385 -32.28 37.23 -1.00
C ASP A 385 -32.81 36.07 -0.11
N ILE A 386 -33.68 36.33 0.87
CA ILE A 386 -33.92 35.40 2.00
C ILE A 386 -34.79 34.16 1.66
N ARG A 387 -35.48 34.10 0.51
CA ARG A 387 -36.40 32.98 0.18
C ARG A 387 -35.67 31.82 -0.51
N GLY A 388 -35.74 30.62 0.07
CA GLY A 388 -35.15 29.38 -0.50
C GLY A 388 -33.77 28.99 0.04
N TRP A 389 -33.25 29.74 1.01
CA TRP A 389 -31.90 29.59 1.55
C TRP A 389 -31.72 28.51 2.61
N GLU A 390 -32.76 27.78 3.02
CA GLU A 390 -32.70 26.88 4.18
C GLU A 390 -31.62 25.78 4.04
N GLU A 391 -31.49 25.19 2.85
CA GLU A 391 -30.47 24.18 2.57
C GLU A 391 -29.07 24.79 2.43
N GLU A 392 -28.96 25.97 1.82
CA GLU A 392 -27.69 26.66 1.59
C GLU A 392 -27.10 27.24 2.88
N ILE A 393 -27.94 27.82 3.74
CA ILE A 393 -27.62 28.22 5.10
C ILE A 393 -27.20 27.00 5.93
N SER A 394 -27.94 25.90 5.84
CA SER A 394 -27.58 24.66 6.55
C SER A 394 -26.23 24.11 6.10
N ARG A 395 -25.88 24.24 4.80
CA ARG A 395 -24.58 23.85 4.25
C ARG A 395 -23.46 24.80 4.69
N GLU A 396 -23.67 26.10 4.65
CA GLU A 396 -22.68 27.11 5.07
C GLU A 396 -22.43 27.05 6.59
N ILE A 397 -23.48 26.83 7.39
CA ILE A 397 -23.36 26.58 8.83
C ILE A 397 -22.51 25.35 9.09
N ARG A 398 -22.76 24.23 8.39
CA ARG A 398 -21.93 23.01 8.50
C ARG A 398 -20.47 23.28 8.11
N ASN A 399 -20.23 23.98 7.00
CA ASN A 399 -18.87 24.34 6.57
C ASN A 399 -18.14 25.23 7.58
N ARG A 400 -18.84 26.16 8.25
CA ARG A 400 -18.25 27.02 9.28
C ARG A 400 -18.07 26.31 10.62
N ILE A 401 -18.94 25.36 10.97
CA ILE A 401 -18.79 24.45 12.11
C ILE A 401 -17.48 23.67 12.00
N VAL A 402 -17.21 23.08 10.84
CA VAL A 402 -15.96 22.33 10.56
C VAL A 402 -14.71 23.23 10.68
N ARG A 403 -14.83 24.52 10.38
CA ARG A 403 -13.71 25.49 10.50
C ARG A 403 -13.50 26.04 11.91
N ASN A 404 -14.37 25.71 12.87
CA ASN A 404 -14.26 26.14 14.25
C ASN A 404 -13.77 24.98 15.12
N PRO A 405 -12.52 25.00 15.64
CA PRO A 405 -11.92 23.89 16.38
C PRO A 405 -12.72 23.40 17.59
N TYR A 406 -13.51 24.28 18.23
CA TYR A 406 -14.34 23.91 19.38
C TYR A 406 -15.64 23.21 18.96
N LEU A 407 -16.23 23.63 17.84
CA LEU A 407 -17.40 22.94 17.28
C LEU A 407 -16.99 21.62 16.63
N ASP A 408 -15.84 21.58 15.96
CA ASP A 408 -15.22 20.35 15.45
C ASP A 408 -14.97 19.34 16.59
N TYR A 409 -14.42 19.80 17.71
CA TYR A 409 -14.32 19.01 18.94
C TYR A 409 -15.69 18.49 19.41
N LEU A 410 -16.73 19.32 19.46
CA LEU A 410 -18.08 18.89 19.85
C LEU A 410 -18.69 17.87 18.88
N MET A 411 -18.51 18.05 17.57
CA MET A 411 -19.00 17.15 16.52
C MET A 411 -18.40 15.75 16.62
N TYR A 412 -17.15 15.64 17.09
CA TYR A 412 -16.44 14.36 17.21
C TYR A 412 -16.25 13.87 18.65
N SER A 413 -16.65 14.66 19.65
CA SER A 413 -16.47 14.34 21.08
C SER A 413 -17.19 13.06 21.52
N ASN A 414 -18.26 12.69 20.81
CA ASN A 414 -19.06 11.50 21.08
C ASN A 414 -18.71 10.31 20.17
N ASN A 415 -17.66 10.42 19.35
CA ASN A 415 -17.21 9.31 18.53
C ASN A 415 -16.68 8.18 19.41
N LYS A 416 -17.16 6.95 19.16
CA LYS A 416 -16.65 5.76 19.82
C LYS A 416 -15.75 4.99 18.86
N THR A 417 -14.54 4.70 19.30
CA THR A 417 -13.55 3.93 18.52
C THR A 417 -13.41 2.55 19.12
N TYR A 418 -13.70 1.53 18.33
CA TYR A 418 -13.53 0.12 18.69
C TYR A 418 -12.33 -0.44 17.94
N ARG A 419 -11.38 -1.04 18.68
CA ARG A 419 -10.18 -1.67 18.12
C ARG A 419 -10.37 -3.18 18.00
N PHE A 420 -9.81 -3.74 16.94
CA PHE A 420 -9.75 -5.17 16.66
C PHE A 420 -8.32 -5.48 16.23
N ASP A 421 -7.49 -5.74 17.23
CA ASP A 421 -6.05 -5.91 17.01
C ASP A 421 -5.69 -7.36 16.63
N GLN A 422 -6.60 -8.33 16.84
CA GLN A 422 -6.47 -9.68 16.31
C GLN A 422 -6.48 -9.65 14.78
N LEU A 423 -5.44 -10.26 14.19
CA LEU A 423 -5.25 -10.32 12.75
C LEU A 423 -6.12 -11.40 12.12
N ASP A 424 -6.09 -12.59 12.72
CA ASP A 424 -6.69 -13.81 12.21
C ASP A 424 -7.62 -14.45 13.25
N GLY A 425 -8.35 -15.48 12.83
CA GLY A 425 -9.30 -16.22 13.68
C GLY A 425 -10.67 -15.56 13.80
N TRP A 426 -11.00 -14.67 12.88
CA TRP A 426 -12.34 -14.08 12.76
C TRP A 426 -13.21 -14.97 11.90
N ASP A 427 -14.06 -15.76 12.53
CA ASP A 427 -15.11 -16.57 11.91
C ASP A 427 -16.50 -15.91 12.05
N GLU A 428 -17.53 -16.52 11.46
CA GLU A 428 -18.90 -16.00 11.50
C GLU A 428 -19.40 -15.73 12.92
N ASP A 429 -19.12 -16.64 13.86
CA ASP A 429 -19.58 -16.58 15.25
C ASP A 429 -18.90 -15.45 16.03
N SER A 430 -17.57 -15.34 15.93
CA SER A 430 -16.78 -14.30 16.58
C SER A 430 -17.07 -12.91 16.01
N ILE A 431 -17.30 -12.82 14.69
CA ILE A 431 -17.74 -11.58 14.03
C ILE A 431 -19.13 -11.19 14.53
N ALA A 432 -20.11 -12.11 14.53
CA ALA A 432 -21.46 -11.84 15.01
C ALA A 432 -21.46 -11.36 16.46
N LYS A 433 -20.68 -12.03 17.33
CA LYS A 433 -20.49 -11.61 18.72
C LYS A 433 -19.92 -10.20 18.82
N LYS A 434 -18.92 -9.85 18.01
CA LYS A 434 -18.31 -8.51 18.03
C LYS A 434 -19.27 -7.43 17.54
N VAL A 435 -20.08 -7.73 16.52
CA VAL A 435 -21.14 -6.82 16.05
C VAL A 435 -22.16 -6.58 17.15
N GLU A 436 -22.63 -7.63 17.83
CA GLU A 436 -23.58 -7.47 18.93
C GLU A 436 -23.00 -6.75 20.15
N GLU A 437 -21.71 -6.96 20.46
CA GLU A 437 -20.98 -6.20 21.49
C GLU A 437 -21.03 -4.69 21.19
N ILE A 438 -20.66 -4.29 19.97
CA ILE A 438 -20.68 -2.89 19.53
C ILE A 438 -22.12 -2.35 19.56
N LYS A 439 -23.11 -3.10 19.03
CA LYS A 439 -24.52 -2.69 19.06
C LYS A 439 -25.03 -2.51 20.49
N ALA A 440 -24.66 -3.39 21.42
CA ALA A 440 -25.06 -3.29 22.81
C ALA A 440 -24.45 -2.06 23.50
N GLU A 441 -23.18 -1.74 23.22
CA GLU A 441 -22.51 -0.54 23.73
C GLU A 441 -23.06 0.76 23.14
N GLU A 442 -23.46 0.74 21.88
CA GLU A 442 -24.18 1.85 21.24
C GLU A 442 -25.56 2.06 21.88
N ARG A 443 -26.32 0.98 22.11
CA ARG A 443 -27.62 1.05 22.82
C ARG A 443 -27.50 1.54 24.25
N LYS A 444 -26.46 1.11 24.99
CA LYS A 444 -26.21 1.58 26.37
C LYS A 444 -25.85 3.07 26.38
N GLY A 445 -24.98 3.51 25.47
CA GLY A 445 -24.67 4.93 25.32
C GLY A 445 -25.89 5.79 24.98
N GLY A 446 -26.82 5.26 24.17
CA GLY A 446 -28.09 5.94 23.89
C GLY A 446 -29.04 6.04 25.09
N LYS A 447 -29.00 5.08 26.03
CA LYS A 447 -29.83 5.08 27.24
C LYS A 447 -29.29 5.97 28.38
N GLU A 448 -27.98 6.21 28.42
CA GLU A 448 -27.38 7.20 29.33
C GLU A 448 -27.60 8.65 28.84
N GLU A 449 -27.96 8.83 27.57
CA GLU A 449 -28.28 10.12 26.94
C GLU A 449 -29.79 10.46 26.91
N GLU A 450 -30.70 9.51 27.19
CA GLU A 450 -32.17 9.70 27.31
C GLU A 450 -32.62 10.19 28.70
#